data_AF-A0A0M2PI22-F1
#
_entry.id   AF-A0A0M2PI22-F1
#
_cell.length_a   1.000
_cell.length_b   1.000
_cell.length_c   1.000
_cell.angle_alpha   90.00
_cell.angle_beta   90.00
_cell.angle_gamma   90.00
#
_symmetry.space_group_name_H-M   'P 1'
#
loop_
_entity.id
_entity.type
_entity.pdbx_description
1 polymer ?
#
loop_
_entity_poly.entity_id
_entity_poly.type
_entity_poly.pdbx_seq_one_letter_code
_entity_poly.pdbx_strand_id
1 'polypeptide(L)'
;IEPNTGVVPVPDLRLDALAKIVNPQKVLPTTMEFVDIAGLVAGASRGEGLGNKFLANIRETDAIGHVVRCFENDNIVHVSGKVDPADDIAVINTELALAD
;
A
#
# COMPACT_ATOMS: atom_id res chain seq x y z
N ILE A 1 2.28 -14.08 -8.85
CA ILE A 1 0.91 -13.60 -8.56
C ILE A 1 0.91 -12.21 -9.12
N GLU A 2 0.14 -11.95 -10.17
CA GLU A 2 -0.04 -10.58 -10.65
C GLU A 2 -0.67 -9.76 -9.54
N PRO A 3 -0.17 -8.56 -9.25
CA PRO A 3 -0.75 -7.71 -8.23
C PRO A 3 -2.14 -7.23 -8.67
N ASN A 4 -3.06 -7.07 -7.73
CA ASN A 4 -4.37 -6.53 -8.05
C ASN A 4 -4.22 -5.02 -8.22
N THR A 5 -4.68 -4.47 -9.35
CA THR A 5 -4.60 -3.03 -9.63
C THR A 5 -5.98 -2.39 -9.54
N GLY A 6 -6.08 -1.24 -8.88
CA GLY A 6 -7.28 -0.42 -8.82
C GLY A 6 -6.99 1.03 -9.22
N VAL A 7 -7.90 1.65 -9.99
CA VAL A 7 -7.79 3.07 -10.37
C VAL A 7 -8.90 3.84 -9.69
N VAL A 8 -8.56 4.91 -8.98
CA VAL A 8 -9.52 5.74 -8.23
C VAL A 8 -9.37 7.22 -8.61
N PRO A 9 -10.49 7.97 -8.73
CA PRO A 9 -10.42 9.41 -8.97
C PRO A 9 -9.86 10.14 -7.75
N VAL A 10 -9.02 11.14 -7.98
CA VAL A 10 -8.44 11.97 -6.92
C VAL A 10 -9.48 13.00 -6.45
N PRO A 11 -9.84 13.03 -5.16
CA PRO A 11 -10.72 14.05 -4.62
C PRO A 11 -10.00 15.41 -4.62
N ASP A 12 -10.56 16.40 -5.32
CA ASP A 12 -9.98 17.75 -5.42
C ASP A 12 -11.05 18.84 -5.28
N LEU A 13 -11.04 19.52 -4.13
CA LEU A 13 -11.98 20.60 -3.81
C LEU A 13 -11.88 21.80 -4.80
N ARG A 14 -10.72 21.98 -5.46
CA ARG A 14 -10.54 23.03 -6.47
C ARG A 14 -11.34 22.71 -7.72
N LEU A 15 -11.35 21.45 -8.12
CA LEU A 15 -12.14 20.98 -9.26
C LEU A 15 -13.64 21.17 -8.98
N ASP A 16 -14.08 20.88 -7.77
CA ASP A 16 -15.46 21.10 -7.33
C ASP A 16 -15.84 22.59 -7.35
N ALA A 17 -14.95 23.47 -6.90
CA ALA A 17 -15.18 24.91 -6.93
C ALA A 17 -15.30 25.44 -8.37
N LEU A 18 -14.43 24.99 -9.28
CA LEU A 18 -14.48 25.35 -10.70
C LEU A 18 -15.76 24.83 -11.37
N ALA A 19 -16.18 23.61 -11.07
CA ALA A 19 -17.40 23.03 -11.60
C ALA A 19 -18.63 23.86 -11.21
N LYS A 20 -18.67 24.43 -9.99
CA LYS A 20 -19.74 25.32 -9.55
C LYS A 20 -19.76 26.66 -10.27
N ILE A 21 -18.60 27.19 -10.66
CA ILE A 21 -18.47 28.48 -11.36
C ILE A 21 -18.82 28.33 -12.85
N VAL A 22 -18.29 27.28 -13.49
CA VAL A 22 -18.35 27.11 -14.95
C VAL A 22 -19.56 26.27 -15.38
N ASN A 23 -20.14 25.49 -14.47
CA ASN A 23 -21.26 24.57 -14.70
C ASN A 23 -21.08 23.70 -15.97
N PRO A 24 -20.00 22.90 -16.07
CA PRO A 24 -19.71 22.12 -17.25
C PRO A 24 -20.68 20.94 -17.39
N GLN A 25 -20.86 20.43 -18.62
CA GLN A 25 -21.67 19.24 -18.85
C GLN A 25 -21.09 17.97 -18.19
N LYS A 26 -19.77 17.95 -17.94
CA LYS A 26 -19.08 16.84 -17.29
C LYS A 26 -17.85 17.35 -16.54
N VAL A 27 -17.60 16.77 -15.37
CA VAL A 27 -16.37 16.96 -14.59
C VAL A 27 -15.51 15.70 -14.75
N LEU A 28 -14.24 15.88 -15.11
CA LEU A 28 -13.28 14.80 -15.30
C LEU A 28 -12.15 14.93 -14.26
N PRO A 29 -12.19 14.15 -13.17
CA PRO A 29 -11.10 14.14 -12.20
C PRO A 29 -9.88 13.44 -12.78
N THR A 30 -8.70 13.78 -12.26
CA THR A 30 -7.50 12.96 -12.47
C THR A 30 -7.61 11.67 -11.65
N THR A 31 -6.83 10.67 -11.98
CA THR A 31 -6.89 9.34 -11.38
C THR A 31 -5.56 8.95 -10.75
N MET A 32 -5.63 8.15 -9.68
CA MET A 32 -4.49 7.51 -9.04
C MET A 32 -4.63 5.99 -9.16
N GLU A 33 -3.53 5.32 -9.47
CA GLU A 33 -3.45 3.86 -9.52
C GLU A 33 -2.93 3.32 -8.19
N PHE A 34 -3.59 2.30 -7.66
CA PHE A 34 -3.19 1.58 -6.46
C PHE A 34 -2.92 0.13 -6.83
N VAL A 35 -1.75 -0.35 -6.44
CA VAL A 35 -1.32 -1.73 -6.65
C VAL A 35 -1.36 -2.42 -5.28
N ASP A 36 -2.18 -3.46 -5.16
CA ASP A 36 -2.24 -4.32 -3.97
C ASP A 36 -1.08 -5.31 -4.01
N ILE A 37 -0.14 -5.11 -3.10
CA ILE A 37 1.06 -5.93 -2.98
C ILE A 37 0.87 -6.87 -1.79
N ALA A 38 0.93 -8.19 -2.05
CA ALA A 38 0.77 -9.22 -1.03
C ALA A 38 1.71 -9.01 0.17
N GLY A 39 1.26 -9.21 1.41
CA GLY A 39 2.02 -8.83 2.60
C GLY A 39 3.43 -9.43 2.74
N LEU A 40 4.34 -8.64 3.31
CA LEU A 40 5.71 -9.04 3.64
C LEU A 40 5.74 -9.85 4.95
N VAL A 41 6.59 -10.86 5.00
CA VAL A 41 6.92 -11.58 6.24
C VAL A 41 8.41 -11.42 6.53
N ALA A 42 8.78 -11.49 7.82
CA ALA A 42 10.17 -11.40 8.24
C ALA A 42 11.06 -12.42 7.50
N GLY A 43 12.23 -11.97 7.03
CA GLY A 43 13.19 -12.78 6.29
C GLY A 43 13.02 -12.80 4.76
N ALA A 44 12.13 -11.97 4.21
CA ALA A 44 11.93 -11.85 2.76
C ALA A 44 13.17 -11.37 2.00
N SER A 45 14.02 -10.54 2.62
CA SER A 45 15.31 -10.07 2.08
C SER A 45 16.33 -11.20 1.86
N ARG A 46 16.18 -12.36 2.50
CA ARG A 46 17.13 -13.48 2.39
C ARG A 46 16.96 -14.31 1.12
N GLY A 47 15.99 -13.98 0.25
CA GLY A 47 15.92 -14.49 -1.11
C GLY A 47 15.32 -15.89 -1.31
N GLU A 48 14.84 -16.57 -0.25
CA GLU A 48 14.14 -17.85 -0.38
C GLU A 48 12.64 -17.64 -0.66
N GLY A 49 12.22 -17.71 -1.93
CA GLY A 49 10.79 -17.83 -2.31
C GLY A 49 10.03 -16.52 -2.55
N LEU A 50 8.80 -16.41 -2.01
CA LEU A 50 7.81 -15.39 -2.35
C LEU A 50 8.25 -13.94 -2.06
N GLY A 51 9.21 -13.72 -1.16
CA GLY A 51 9.71 -12.39 -0.78
C GLY A 51 10.38 -11.61 -1.92
N ASN A 52 11.07 -12.28 -2.86
CA ASN A 52 11.71 -11.60 -3.99
C ASN A 52 10.70 -11.05 -5.01
N LYS A 53 9.58 -11.74 -5.22
CA LYS A 53 8.52 -11.24 -6.12
C LYS A 53 7.81 -10.01 -5.54
N PHE A 54 7.72 -9.93 -4.21
CA PHE A 54 7.21 -8.76 -3.51
C PHE A 54 8.12 -7.54 -3.70
N LEU A 55 9.42 -7.70 -3.46
CA LEU A 55 10.40 -6.61 -3.61
C LEU A 55 10.45 -6.10 -5.06
N ALA A 56 10.31 -6.99 -6.05
CA ALA A 56 10.20 -6.59 -7.46
C ALA A 56 8.96 -5.72 -7.70
N ASN A 57 7.78 -6.13 -7.21
CA ASN A 57 6.56 -5.33 -7.36
C ASN A 57 6.68 -3.95 -6.68
N ILE A 58 7.33 -3.87 -5.52
CA ILE A 58 7.57 -2.57 -4.85
C ILE A 58 8.45 -1.67 -5.70
N ARG A 59 9.52 -2.21 -6.31
CA ARG A 59 10.44 -1.43 -7.17
C ARG A 59 9.76 -0.87 -8.42
N GLU A 60 8.64 -1.45 -8.83
CA GLU A 60 7.83 -0.97 -9.95
C GLU A 60 6.83 0.13 -9.54
N THR A 61 6.73 0.47 -8.25
CA THR A 61 5.83 1.52 -7.73
C THR A 61 6.58 2.78 -7.33
N ASP A 62 5.95 3.94 -7.51
CA ASP A 62 6.54 5.25 -7.17
C ASP A 62 6.42 5.62 -5.68
N ALA A 63 5.45 5.02 -4.98
CA ALA A 63 5.18 5.28 -3.56
C ALA A 63 4.53 4.07 -2.89
N ILE A 64 4.78 3.91 -1.58
CA ILE A 64 4.28 2.80 -0.78
C ILE A 64 3.31 3.32 0.29
N GLY A 65 2.09 2.80 0.29
CA GLY A 65 1.13 2.96 1.39
C GLY A 65 1.23 1.80 2.38
N HIS A 66 1.85 2.02 3.53
CA HIS A 66 2.04 0.96 4.53
C HIS A 66 0.83 0.87 5.47
N VAL A 67 0.03 -0.19 5.32
CA VAL A 67 -1.10 -0.50 6.21
C VAL A 67 -0.62 -1.25 7.45
N VAL A 68 -0.83 -0.66 8.63
CA VAL A 68 -0.38 -1.21 9.92
C VAL A 68 -1.59 -1.56 10.78
N ARG A 69 -1.57 -2.75 11.40
CA ARG A 69 -2.64 -3.20 12.28
C ARG A 69 -2.56 -2.48 13.63
N CYS A 70 -3.49 -1.57 13.90
CA CYS A 70 -3.60 -0.84 15.16
C CYS A 70 -4.79 -1.26 16.03
N PHE A 71 -5.21 -2.53 15.93
CA PHE A 71 -6.36 -3.06 16.68
C PHE A 71 -6.17 -4.52 17.10
N GLU A 72 -6.71 -4.87 18.26
CA GLU A 72 -6.76 -6.23 18.78
C GLU A 72 -8.04 -6.94 18.32
N ASN A 73 -7.93 -8.22 17.97
CA ASN A 73 -9.07 -9.08 17.61
C ASN A 73 -8.64 -10.54 17.75
N ASP A 74 -9.26 -11.26 18.70
CA ASP A 74 -8.95 -12.65 19.02
C ASP A 74 -9.24 -13.64 17.88
N ASN A 75 -10.09 -13.25 16.93
CA ASN A 75 -10.39 -14.05 15.74
C ASN A 75 -9.35 -13.90 14.63
N ILE A 76 -8.35 -13.03 14.81
CA ILE A 76 -7.34 -12.72 13.78
C ILE A 76 -5.95 -12.95 14.36
N VAL A 77 -5.33 -14.07 13.99
CA VAL A 77 -3.99 -14.45 14.41
C VAL A 77 -2.96 -13.47 13.85
N HIS A 78 -2.09 -12.95 14.72
CA HIS A 78 -0.93 -12.16 14.31
C HIS A 78 0.30 -13.05 14.09
N VAL A 79 1.11 -12.77 13.08
CA VAL A 79 2.25 -13.63 12.69
C VAL A 79 3.30 -13.76 13.81
N SER A 80 3.49 -12.69 14.59
CA SER A 80 4.36 -12.67 15.79
C SER A 80 3.65 -13.07 17.08
N GLY A 81 2.36 -13.45 17.02
CA GLY A 81 1.55 -13.84 18.19
C GLY A 81 1.07 -12.67 19.07
N LYS A 82 1.53 -11.44 18.82
CA LYS A 82 1.08 -10.20 19.48
C LYS A 82 0.96 -9.10 18.43
N VAL A 83 -0.07 -8.25 18.54
CA VAL A 83 -0.16 -7.03 17.73
C VAL A 83 0.76 -5.96 18.32
N ASP A 84 1.75 -5.52 17.53
CA ASP A 84 2.65 -4.44 17.91
C ASP A 84 2.95 -3.54 16.69
N PRO A 85 2.21 -2.44 16.53
CA PRO A 85 2.32 -1.59 15.33
C PRO A 85 3.72 -1.04 15.09
N ALA A 86 4.46 -0.73 16.16
CA ALA A 86 5.80 -0.15 16.04
C ALA A 86 6.80 -1.18 15.53
N ASP A 87 6.72 -2.41 16.05
CA ASP A 87 7.57 -3.52 15.60
C ASP A 87 7.24 -3.91 14.16
N ASP A 88 5.95 -3.96 13.78
CA ASP A 88 5.53 -4.27 12.41
C ASP A 88 6.10 -3.27 11.39
N ILE A 89 6.05 -1.97 11.74
CA ILE A 89 6.67 -0.91 10.93
C ILE A 89 8.18 -1.13 10.82
N ALA A 90 8.84 -1.40 11.94
CA ALA A 90 10.28 -1.60 11.99
C ALA A 90 10.73 -2.80 11.16
N VAL A 91 10.00 -3.92 11.20
CA VAL A 91 10.29 -5.13 10.42
C VAL A 91 10.25 -4.82 8.93
N ILE A 92 9.16 -4.21 8.43
CA ILE A 92 9.03 -3.92 6.99
C ILE A 92 10.11 -2.93 6.53
N ASN A 93 10.36 -1.86 7.29
CA ASN A 93 11.42 -0.91 6.95
C ASN A 93 12.81 -1.56 6.94
N THR A 94 13.07 -2.48 7.88
CA THR A 94 14.34 -3.22 7.93
C THR A 94 14.50 -4.13 6.71
N GLU A 95 13.46 -4.87 6.33
CA GLU A 95 13.51 -5.74 5.15
C GLU A 95 13.68 -4.93 3.85
N LEU A 96 13.03 -3.75 3.74
CA LEU A 96 13.22 -2.85 2.61
C LEU A 96 14.65 -2.30 2.56
N ALA A 97 15.22 -1.90 3.70
CA ALA A 97 16.59 -1.40 3.79
C ALA A 97 17.66 -2.48 3.52
N LEU A 98 17.37 -3.74 3.84
CA LEU A 98 18.26 -4.87 3.55
C LEU A 98 18.18 -5.33 2.08
N ALA A 99 17.08 -5.02 1.40
CA ALA A 99 16.85 -5.35 0.00
C ALA A 99 17.35 -4.27 -0.98
N ASP A 100 17.72 -3.09 -0.48
CA ASP A 100 18.40 -2.03 -1.21
C ASP A 100 19.87 -2.42 -1.48
#